data_AF-A0A6C8GW56-F1
#
_entry.id   AF-A0A6C8GW56-F1
#
_cell.length_a   1.000
_cell.length_b   1.000
_cell.length_c   1.000
_cell.angle_alpha   90.00
_cell.angle_beta   90.00
_cell.angle_gamma   90.00
#
_symmetry.space_group_name_H-M   'P 1'
#
loop_
_entity.id
_entity.type
_entity.pdbx_description
1 polymer ?
#
loop_
_entity_poly.entity_id
_entity_poly.type
_entity_poly.pdbx_seq_one_letter_code
_entity_poly.pdbx_strand_id
1 'polypeptide(L)' 'MEHIIEMAQSLRLKIIAEGVETAEQVSWLLKRGVQYCQGWHFAKALPPQEFIAWLQQTPAPLTIRGQTPYRR' A
#
# COMPACT_ATOMS: atom_id res chain seq x y z
N MET A 1 -5.87 6.52 15.12
CA MET A 1 -5.52 5.52 14.07
C MET A 1 -5.13 4.17 14.67
N GLU A 2 -4.44 4.14 15.81
CA GLU A 2 -3.98 2.89 16.47
C GLU A 2 -5.10 1.87 16.71
N HIS A 3 -6.25 2.29 17.27
CA HIS A 3 -7.40 1.41 17.51
C HIS A 3 -8.00 0.76 16.25
N ILE A 4 -7.94 1.44 15.10
CA ILE A 4 -8.46 0.88 13.83
C ILE A 4 -7.52 -0.21 13.33
N ILE A 5 -6.20 -0.01 13.49
CA ILE A 5 -5.20 -0.99 13.12
C ILE A 5 -5.34 -2.24 13.97
N GLU A 6 -5.44 -2.08 15.30
CA GLU A 6 -5.63 -3.19 16.24
C GLU A 6 -6.92 -3.97 15.97
N MET A 7 -8.03 -3.26 15.72
CA MET A 7 -9.31 -3.88 15.38
C MET A 7 -9.18 -4.71 14.10
N ALA A 8 -8.69 -4.13 13.01
CA ALA A 8 -8.55 -4.84 11.74
C ALA A 8 -7.56 -6.02 11.83
N GLN A 9 -6.49 -5.90 12.63
CA GLN A 9 -5.58 -7.01 12.92
C GLN A 9 -6.28 -8.15 13.66
N SER A 10 -7.06 -7.86 14.70
CA SER A 10 -7.82 -8.87 15.44
C SER A 10 -8.84 -9.62 14.56
N LEU A 11 -9.41 -8.91 13.58
CA LEU A 11 -10.33 -9.45 12.58
C LEU A 11 -9.62 -10.11 11.38
N ARG A 12 -8.28 -10.11 11.35
CA ARG A 12 -7.44 -10.62 10.25
C ARG A 12 -7.77 -9.98 8.89
N LEU A 13 -8.14 -8.70 8.90
CA LEU A 13 -8.46 -7.94 7.70
C LEU A 13 -7.19 -7.31 7.11
N LYS A 14 -7.20 -7.15 5.78
CA LYS A 14 -6.22 -6.30 5.09
C LYS A 14 -6.61 -4.84 5.25
N ILE A 15 -5.63 -3.99 5.48
CA ILE A 15 -5.81 -2.54 5.70
C ILE A 15 -5.08 -1.78 4.60
N ILE A 16 -5.77 -0.83 3.98
CA ILE A 16 -5.18 0.18 3.10
C ILE A 16 -5.24 1.53 3.83
N ALA A 17 -4.09 2.18 4.01
CA ALA A 17 -4.03 3.56 4.50
C ALA A 17 -4.05 4.53 3.32
N GLU A 18 -5.09 5.34 3.22
CA GLU A 18 -5.25 6.38 2.19
C GLU A 18 -4.74 7.74 2.69
N GLY A 19 -4.33 8.61 1.76
CA GLY A 19 -3.84 9.95 2.07
C GLY A 19 -2.38 10.02 2.56
N VAL A 20 -1.54 9.05 2.18
CA VAL A 20 -0.11 9.05 2.55
C VAL A 20 0.68 10.00 1.65
N GLU A 21 1.31 11.02 2.23
CA GLU A 21 2.00 12.10 1.52
C GLU A 21 3.51 12.10 1.76
N THR A 22 3.98 11.48 2.84
CA THR A 22 5.38 11.55 3.29
C THR A 22 5.98 10.17 3.58
N ALA A 23 7.32 10.07 3.50
CA ALA A 23 8.04 8.84 3.80
C ALA A 23 7.94 8.46 5.29
N GLU A 24 7.83 9.45 6.17
CA GLU A 24 7.66 9.29 7.61
C GLU A 24 6.32 8.61 7.93
N GLN A 25 5.24 8.99 7.24
CA GLN A 25 3.94 8.33 7.34
C GLN A 25 4.01 6.87 6.89
N VAL A 26 4.69 6.59 5.76
CA VAL A 26 4.92 5.21 5.30
C VAL A 26 5.66 4.39 6.36
N SER A 27 6.76 4.93 6.91
CA SER A 27 7.55 4.26 7.95
C SER A 27 6.71 3.97 9.20
N TRP A 28 5.88 4.93 9.62
CA TRP A 28 4.99 4.79 10.78
C TRP A 28 3.93 3.69 10.58
N LEU A 29 3.35 3.61 9.38
CA LEU A 29 2.35 2.61 8.98
C LEU A 29 2.95 1.20 8.88
N LEU A 30 4.12 1.08 8.24
CA LEU A 30 4.84 -0.18 8.10
C LEU A 30 5.21 -0.78 9.45
N LYS A 31 5.71 0.04 10.40
CA LYS A 31 6.05 -0.40 11.76
C LYS A 31 4.84 -0.97 12.53
N ARG A 32 3.62 -0.62 12.12
CA ARG A 32 2.36 -1.10 12.71
C ARG A 32 1.69 -2.21 11.91
N GLY A 33 2.38 -2.75 10.90
CA GLY A 33 1.89 -3.87 10.10
C GLY A 33 0.85 -3.47 9.03
N VAL A 34 0.67 -2.18 8.75
CA VAL A 34 -0.13 -1.73 7.61
C VAL A 34 0.71 -1.86 6.34
N GLN A 35 0.31 -2.77 5.46
CA GLN A 35 1.11 -3.18 4.29
C GLN A 35 0.72 -2.46 3.00
N TYR A 36 -0.48 -1.88 2.94
CA TYR A 36 -0.98 -1.21 1.75
C TYR A 36 -1.18 0.27 2.05
N CYS A 37 -0.63 1.12 1.19
CA CYS A 37 -0.70 2.57 1.32
C CYS A 37 -1.08 3.19 -0.03
N GLN A 38 -1.86 4.26 0.00
CA GLN A 38 -2.19 5.08 -1.16
C GLN A 38 -2.04 6.55 -0.78
N GLY A 39 -1.46 7.34 -1.67
CA GLY A 39 -1.43 8.78 -1.54
C GLY A 39 -0.33 9.41 -2.39
N TRP A 40 -0.24 10.72 -2.33
CA TRP A 40 0.65 11.51 -3.19
C TRP A 40 2.13 11.25 -2.97
N HIS A 41 2.50 10.60 -1.86
CA HIS A 41 3.84 10.07 -1.68
C HIS A 41 4.26 9.13 -2.81
N PHE A 42 3.32 8.31 -3.30
CA PHE A 42 3.57 7.34 -4.36
C PHE A 42 3.29 7.93 -5.75
N ALA A 43 2.08 8.48 -5.91
CA ALA A 43 1.65 9.15 -7.13
C ALA A 43 0.39 9.97 -6.83
N LYS A 44 0.20 11.07 -7.58
CA LYS A 44 -1.12 11.72 -7.68
C LYS A 44 -2.05 10.87 -8.55
N ALA A 45 -3.32 11.27 -8.67
CA ALA A 45 -4.21 10.68 -9.66
C ALA A 45 -3.62 10.90 -11.06
N LEU A 46 -3.38 9.82 -11.78
CA LEU A 46 -2.76 9.82 -13.11
C LEU A 46 -3.82 9.52 -14.18
N PRO A 47 -3.77 10.17 -15.36
CA PRO A 47 -4.47 9.71 -16.54
C PRO A 47 -4.07 8.27 -16.93
N PRO A 48 -4.91 7.52 -17.64
CA PRO A 48 -4.63 6.12 -17.98
C PRO A 48 -3.28 5.89 -18.66
N GLN A 49 -2.90 6.71 -19.65
CA GLN A 49 -1.61 6.59 -20.33
C GLN A 49 -0.42 6.78 -19.38
N GLU A 50 -0.51 7.76 -18.48
CA GLU A 50 0.54 8.05 -17.50
C GLU A 50 0.62 6.95 -16.43
N PHE A 51 -0.52 6.40 -16.02
CA PHE A 51 -0.56 5.27 -15.09
C PHE A 51 0.14 4.04 -15.66
N ILE A 52 -0.10 3.70 -16.94
CA ILE A 52 0.59 2.60 -17.60
C ILE A 52 2.11 2.85 -17.64
N ALA A 53 2.55 4.06 -18.00
CA ALA A 53 3.96 4.41 -17.99
C ALA A 53 4.59 4.31 -16.60
N TRP A 54 3.88 4.80 -15.57
CA TRP A 54 4.30 4.73 -14.17
C TRP A 54 4.45 3.28 -13.67
N LEU A 55 3.52 2.39 -14.05
CA LEU A 55 3.62 0.96 -13.73
C LEU A 55 4.85 0.28 -14.36
N GLN A 56 5.29 0.72 -15.55
CA GLN A 56 6.47 0.14 -16.21
C GLN A 56 7.80 0.68 -15.65
N GLN A 57 7.79 1.90 -15.09
CA GLN A 57 8.97 2.55 -14.51
C GLN A 57 9.22 2.13 -13.05
N THR A 58 8.18 1.70 -12.37
CA THR A 58 8.30 1.20 -11.01
C THR A 58 9.05 -0.14 -11.06
N PRO A 59 10.17 -0.33 -10.34
CA PRO A 59 10.85 -1.62 -10.32
C PRO A 59 9.83 -2.70 -9.94
N ALA A 60 9.87 -3.82 -10.67
CA ALA A 60 8.94 -4.94 -10.53
C ALA A 60 8.63 -5.19 -9.04
N PRO A 61 7.36 -5.46 -8.69
CA PRO A 61 6.94 -5.52 -7.29
C PRO A 61 7.93 -6.41 -6.52
N LEU A 62 8.38 -5.92 -5.36
CA LEU A 62 9.11 -6.74 -4.40
C LEU A 62 8.26 -7.99 -4.21
N THR A 63 8.67 -9.10 -4.84
CA THR A 63 8.03 -10.38 -4.67
C THR A 63 8.18 -10.73 -3.21
N ILE A 64 7.15 -10.44 -2.40
CA ILE A 64 7.06 -10.98 -1.06
C ILE A 64 6.94 -12.48 -1.27
N ARG A 65 8.04 -13.21 -1.08
CA ARG A 65 8.07 -14.66 -1.11
C ARG A 65 6.97 -15.15 -0.16
N GLY A 66 5.88 -15.71 -0.69
CA GLY A 66 4.87 -16.42 0.10
C GLY A 66 3.39 -16.09 -0.11
N GLN A 67 2.97 -15.24 -1.05
CA GLN A 67 1.53 -15.07 -1.33
C GLN A 67 1.12 -15.77 -2.63
N THR A 68 0.41 -16.89 -2.46
CA THR A 68 -0.28 -17.66 -3.51
C THR A 68 -1.11 -16.73 -4.39
N PRO A 69 -1.10 -16.87 -5.73
CA PRO A 69 -1.90 -16.02 -6.60
C PRO A 69 -3.39 -16.23 -6.31
N TYR A 70 -4.08 -15.12 -6.08
CA TYR A 70 -5.53 -15.03 -6.01
C TYR A 70 -6.13 -15.69 -7.26
N ARG A 71 -6.76 -16.87 -7.10
CA ARG A 71 -7.58 -17.47 -8.15
C ARG A 71 -8.94 -16.77 -8.16
N ARG A 72 -9.39 -16.41 -9.36
CA ARG A 72 -10.77 -16.00 -9.62
C ARG A 72 -11.76 -17.06 -9.17
#